data_AF-A0A9W8WUA6-F1
#
_entry.id   AF-A0A9W8WUA6-F1
#
_cell.length_a   1.000
_cell.length_b   1.000
_cell.length_c   1.000
_cell.angle_alpha   90.00
_cell.angle_beta   90.00
_cell.angle_gamma   90.00
#
_symmetry.space_group_name_H-M   'P 1'
#
loop_
_entity.id
_entity.type
_entity.pdbx_description
1 polymer ?
#
loop_
_entity_poly.entity_id
_entity_poly.type
_entity_poly.pdbx_seq_one_letter_code
_entity_poly.pdbx_strand_id
1 'polypeptide(L)'
;MPQHHLATGTVSYPDAKSNYPAFPRVGFGKAIAIGIGAGAVGALVMTGSNWLEMLITRRPPSYVPARTIGNHLGVTPSYYSKHINLLNNAHHYGMGMLAGPVRAIMSYYGVIGPFAVFVHTGIRILFDQVAEMSVGVSALPWTWPINEQVIDVLHKGVYALVTGYISYLASTEDLTQILDVALRVNTANMRLTTDLINNSLSFINCLTERELDLRGHKISAIENMGAARDNDAIDLTDNDIAQLGNFPLQPRLRTLFLGQNRVSNIQPNLSTSIPNLQTLVLTKNRLTELADLDPLAGFKKLVHLTALGNPVVSKENYRYWVIWRCPTVRYLDFAKVKDVERKKAEELFGTSEEPTELASKIMGVKSKGFVVPATNGADSSNKQDRIYTDDEKRRMRAAIQQASSLAEMARLEKDFAEGRIPAHILEGGDPMET
;
A
#
# COMPACT_ATOMS: atom_id res chain seq x y z
N MET A 1 56.81 13.00 -28.04
CA MET A 1 55.70 13.26 -27.10
C MET A 1 54.69 12.14 -27.26
N PRO A 2 54.39 11.34 -26.23
CA PRO A 2 53.36 10.32 -26.35
C PRO A 2 52.00 11.02 -26.41
N GLN A 3 51.25 10.77 -27.47
CA GLN A 3 49.90 11.26 -27.65
C GLN A 3 48.99 10.57 -26.63
N HIS A 4 48.32 11.36 -25.78
CA HIS A 4 47.25 10.86 -24.94
C HIS A 4 46.11 10.35 -25.82
N HIS A 5 45.88 9.04 -25.81
CA HIS A 5 44.65 8.46 -26.35
C HIS A 5 43.47 8.97 -25.51
N LEU A 6 42.64 9.83 -26.08
CA LEU A 6 41.31 10.13 -25.56
C LEU A 6 40.47 8.85 -25.65
N ALA A 7 39.94 8.40 -24.52
CA ALA A 7 39.12 7.20 -24.45
C ALA A 7 37.78 7.43 -25.18
N THR A 8 37.72 7.11 -26.47
CA THR A 8 36.47 7.04 -27.25
C THR A 8 35.87 5.64 -27.19
N GLY A 9 35.81 5.05 -25.99
CA GLY A 9 35.17 3.76 -25.76
C GLY A 9 33.81 3.98 -25.10
N THR A 10 32.73 3.63 -25.78
CA THR A 10 31.50 3.25 -25.08
C THR A 10 31.83 2.02 -24.23
N VAL A 11 31.68 2.13 -22.91
CA VAL A 11 31.85 0.98 -22.01
C VAL A 11 30.79 -0.04 -22.37
N SER A 12 31.18 -1.08 -23.12
CA SER A 12 30.33 -2.20 -23.47
C SER A 12 30.19 -3.12 -22.25
N TYR A 13 28.97 -3.53 -21.94
CA TYR A 13 28.63 -4.43 -20.84
C TYR A 13 29.43 -5.73 -20.93
N PRO A 14 30.01 -6.23 -19.82
CA PRO A 14 30.35 -7.64 -19.76
C PRO A 14 29.04 -8.43 -19.59
N ASP A 15 28.65 -9.17 -20.63
CA ASP A 15 27.72 -10.32 -20.66
C ASP A 15 26.35 -10.20 -19.93
N ALA A 16 25.25 -10.60 -20.58
CA ALA A 16 23.91 -10.65 -19.96
C ALA A 16 23.80 -11.63 -18.77
N LYS A 17 24.87 -12.37 -18.47
CA LYS A 17 25.06 -13.25 -17.30
C LYS A 17 25.82 -12.60 -16.14
N SER A 18 26.26 -11.36 -16.30
CA SER A 18 26.96 -10.61 -15.25
C SER A 18 25.99 -10.17 -14.16
N ASN A 19 26.24 -10.61 -12.93
CA ASN A 19 25.55 -10.13 -11.72
C ASN A 19 26.03 -8.73 -11.27
N TYR A 20 26.80 -8.00 -12.08
CA TYR A 20 27.20 -6.63 -11.75
C TYR A 20 25.99 -5.68 -11.88
N PRO A 21 25.74 -4.80 -10.88
CA PRO A 21 24.60 -3.90 -10.90
C PRO A 21 24.69 -2.92 -12.08
N ALA A 22 23.54 -2.59 -12.66
CA ALA A 22 23.43 -1.55 -13.69
C ALA A 22 23.98 -0.21 -13.17
N PHE A 23 24.62 0.57 -14.03
CA PHE A 23 25.12 1.90 -13.68
C PHE A 23 24.00 2.79 -13.12
N PRO A 24 24.33 3.75 -12.23
CA PRO A 24 23.34 4.63 -11.63
C PRO A 24 22.54 5.38 -12.69
N ARG A 25 21.21 5.41 -12.54
CA ARG A 25 20.30 6.13 -13.44
C ARG A 25 20.19 7.63 -13.13
N VAL A 26 20.87 8.08 -12.08
CA VAL A 26 20.84 9.47 -11.59
C VAL A 26 22.18 10.17 -11.83
N GLY A 27 22.14 11.48 -12.09
CA GLY A 27 23.36 12.28 -12.20
C GLY A 27 24.12 12.37 -10.86
N PHE A 28 25.43 12.59 -10.92
CA PHE A 28 26.32 12.59 -9.73
C PHE A 28 25.85 13.54 -8.62
N GLY A 29 25.48 14.79 -8.94
CA GLY A 29 24.97 15.74 -7.95
C GLY A 29 23.68 15.27 -7.26
N LYS A 30 22.80 14.59 -7.99
CA LYS A 30 21.58 13.98 -7.45
C LYS A 30 21.92 12.81 -6.53
N ALA A 31 22.92 12.00 -6.88
CA ALA A 31 23.43 10.92 -6.01
C ALA A 31 23.98 11.45 -4.68
N ILE A 32 24.68 12.59 -4.69
CA ILE A 32 25.15 13.24 -3.45
C ILE A 32 23.97 13.69 -2.59
N ALA A 33 22.97 14.36 -3.17
CA ALA A 33 21.78 14.80 -2.45
C ALA A 33 21.00 13.62 -1.85
N ILE A 34 20.84 12.52 -2.61
CA ILE A 34 20.31 11.25 -2.13
C ILE A 34 21.12 10.77 -0.93
N GLY A 35 22.46 10.78 -1.02
CA GLY A 35 23.35 10.35 0.05
C GLY A 35 23.13 11.12 1.34
N ILE A 36 22.96 12.44 1.28
CA ILE A 36 22.64 13.27 2.45
C ILE A 36 21.33 12.82 3.10
N GLY A 37 20.27 12.64 2.31
CA GLY A 37 18.97 12.18 2.80
C GLY A 37 19.02 10.75 3.37
N ALA A 38 19.69 9.84 2.68
CA ALA A 38 19.92 8.46 3.13
C ALA A 38 20.74 8.40 4.43
N GLY A 39 21.68 9.33 4.61
CA GLY A 39 22.43 9.51 5.85
C GLY A 39 21.54 9.99 7.01
N ALA A 40 20.65 10.94 6.76
CA ALA A 40 19.68 11.38 7.78
C ALA A 40 18.73 10.25 8.21
N VAL A 41 18.21 9.47 7.26
CA VAL A 41 17.33 8.32 7.57
C VAL A 41 18.10 7.22 8.31
N GLY A 42 19.33 6.92 7.89
CA GLY A 42 20.20 5.99 8.60
C GLY A 42 20.43 6.41 10.06
N ALA A 43 20.67 7.71 10.31
CA ALA A 43 20.86 8.24 11.66
C ALA A 43 19.60 8.11 12.53
N LEU A 44 18.42 8.30 11.94
CA LEU A 44 17.13 8.07 12.62
C LEU A 44 16.98 6.61 13.06
N VAL A 45 17.21 5.66 12.16
CA VAL A 45 17.08 4.22 12.47
C VAL A 45 18.14 3.77 13.48
N MET A 46 19.36 4.28 13.37
CA MET A 46 20.42 4.06 14.37
C MET A 46 20.01 4.59 15.75
N THR A 47 19.39 5.77 15.82
CA THR A 47 18.93 6.35 17.09
C THR A 47 17.79 5.53 17.70
N GLY A 48 16.87 5.01 16.88
CA GLY A 48 15.82 4.10 17.33
C GLY A 48 16.36 2.75 17.83
N SER A 49 17.36 2.18 17.16
CA SER A 49 18.02 0.94 17.61
C SER A 49 18.80 1.14 18.91
N ASN A 50 19.47 2.29 19.09
CA ASN A 50 20.07 2.68 20.37
C ASN A 50 19.05 2.70 21.50
N TRP A 51 17.88 3.30 21.27
CA TRP A 51 16.82 3.35 22.28
C TRP A 51 16.29 1.96 22.63
N LEU A 52 16.07 1.11 21.62
CA LEU A 52 15.62 -0.27 21.82
C LEU A 52 16.65 -1.10 22.59
N GLU A 53 17.94 -0.98 22.25
CA GLU A 53 19.01 -1.68 22.96
C GLU A 53 19.10 -1.23 24.41
N MET A 54 19.00 0.07 24.69
CA MET A 54 19.01 0.60 26.06
C MET A 54 17.83 0.10 26.91
N LEU A 55 16.66 -0.15 26.31
CA LEU A 55 15.53 -0.77 27.02
C LEU A 55 15.85 -2.20 27.48
N ILE A 56 16.64 -2.93 26.70
CA ILE A 56 17.01 -4.33 26.97
C ILE A 56 18.19 -4.40 27.95
N THR A 57 19.26 -3.65 27.68
CA THR A 57 20.50 -3.70 28.46
C THR A 57 20.45 -2.86 29.73
N ARG A 58 19.48 -1.94 29.83
CA ARG A 58 19.32 -0.98 30.93
C ARG A 58 20.56 -0.10 31.16
N ARG A 59 21.42 0.06 30.15
CA ARG A 59 22.59 0.93 30.24
C ARG A 59 22.19 2.41 30.23
N PRO A 60 22.98 3.31 30.86
CA PRO A 60 22.75 4.74 30.76
C PRO A 60 23.02 5.29 29.33
N PRO A 61 22.42 6.44 28.97
CA PRO A 61 22.69 7.10 27.70
C PRO A 61 24.14 7.60 27.61
N SER A 62 24.68 7.65 26.39
CA SER A 62 25.99 8.28 26.13
C SER A 62 25.86 9.80 26.06
N TYR A 63 26.88 10.48 26.58
CA TYR A 63 26.97 11.95 26.61
C TYR A 63 28.07 12.50 25.72
N VAL A 64 28.89 11.61 25.12
CA VAL A 64 29.99 11.97 24.21
C VAL A 64 29.46 12.76 23.01
N PRO A 65 28.40 12.35 22.29
CA PRO A 65 27.92 13.10 21.12
C PRO A 65 27.47 14.53 21.46
N ALA A 66 26.68 14.68 22.52
CA ALA A 66 26.22 15.98 22.99
C ALA A 66 27.39 16.88 23.40
N ARG A 67 28.39 16.34 24.09
CA ARG A 67 29.55 17.11 24.56
C ARG A 67 30.42 17.54 23.38
N THR A 68 30.55 16.69 22.37
CA THR A 68 31.24 17.02 21.12
C THR A 68 30.61 18.21 20.41
N ILE A 69 29.28 18.18 20.19
CA ILE A 69 28.58 19.31 19.57
C ILE A 69 28.55 20.55 20.46
N GLY A 70 28.35 20.37 21.77
CA GLY A 70 28.38 21.47 22.73
C GLY A 70 29.70 22.24 22.72
N ASN A 71 30.83 21.52 22.65
CA ASN A 71 32.16 22.12 22.57
C ASN A 71 32.41 22.81 21.23
N HIS A 72 32.00 22.21 20.11
CA HIS A 72 32.13 22.84 18.79
C HIS A 72 31.31 24.13 18.65
N LEU A 73 30.13 24.16 19.26
CA LEU A 73 29.21 25.30 19.19
C LEU A 73 29.42 26.33 20.32
N GLY A 74 30.38 26.11 21.23
CA GLY A 74 30.65 27.01 22.35
C GLY A 74 29.45 27.16 23.31
N VAL A 75 28.67 26.11 23.48
CA VAL A 75 27.42 26.12 24.26
C VAL A 75 27.73 26.23 25.75
N THR A 76 26.98 27.06 26.49
CA THR A 76 27.18 27.22 27.94
C THR A 76 26.82 25.94 28.70
N PRO A 77 27.50 25.64 29.84
CA PRO A 77 27.17 24.47 30.66
C PRO A 77 25.70 24.40 31.09
N SER A 78 25.07 25.55 31.35
CA SER A 78 23.65 25.62 31.71
C SER A 78 22.71 25.25 30.55
N TYR A 79 23.09 25.51 29.31
CA TYR A 79 22.30 25.12 28.14
C TYR A 79 22.51 23.63 27.85
N TYR A 80 23.76 23.17 27.94
CA TYR A 80 24.13 21.77 27.78
C TYR A 80 23.30 20.84 28.68
N SER A 81 23.21 21.15 29.98
CA SER A 81 22.47 20.34 30.95
C SER A 81 20.97 20.27 30.67
N LYS A 82 20.40 21.30 30.02
CA LYS A 82 18.96 21.38 29.71
C LYS A 82 18.59 20.74 28.37
N HIS A 83 19.54 20.63 27.44
CA HIS A 83 19.27 20.25 26.05
C HIS A 83 20.11 19.06 25.56
N ILE A 84 20.48 18.15 26.46
CA ILE A 84 21.39 17.03 26.16
C ILE A 84 20.90 16.11 25.04
N ASN A 85 19.60 15.77 25.03
CA ASN A 85 19.00 14.92 24.00
C ASN A 85 19.00 15.60 22.63
N LEU A 86 18.76 16.93 22.61
CA LEU A 86 18.82 17.72 21.38
C LEU A 86 20.23 17.72 20.80
N LEU A 87 21.24 17.92 21.64
CA LEU A 87 22.65 17.95 21.21
C LEU A 87 23.14 16.55 20.76
N ASN A 88 22.72 15.49 21.45
CA ASN A 88 22.99 14.10 21.03
C ASN A 88 22.39 13.80 19.66
N ASN A 89 21.12 14.14 19.45
CA ASN A 89 20.46 13.95 18.17
C ASN A 89 21.12 14.80 17.08
N ALA A 90 21.41 16.08 17.35
CA ALA A 90 22.09 16.96 16.40
C ALA A 90 23.43 16.39 15.93
N HIS A 91 24.22 15.80 16.84
CA HIS A 91 25.45 15.09 16.48
C HIS A 91 25.17 13.90 15.55
N HIS A 92 24.25 13.01 15.92
CA HIS A 92 23.95 11.81 15.13
C HIS A 92 23.42 12.13 13.74
N TYR A 93 22.48 13.08 13.62
CA TYR A 93 21.97 13.52 12.32
C TYR A 93 23.04 14.24 11.50
N GLY A 94 23.82 15.13 12.11
CA GLY A 94 24.89 15.83 11.43
C GLY A 94 25.93 14.86 10.86
N MET A 95 26.41 13.93 11.67
CA MET A 95 27.39 12.93 11.23
C MET A 95 26.82 11.95 10.22
N GLY A 96 25.55 11.56 10.35
CA GLY A 96 24.86 10.76 9.35
C GLY A 96 24.77 11.48 8.00
N MET A 97 24.35 12.73 7.98
CA MET A 97 24.28 13.53 6.76
C MET A 97 25.66 13.76 6.11
N LEU A 98 26.74 13.80 6.89
CA LEU A 98 28.11 13.91 6.39
C LEU A 98 28.65 12.59 5.83
N ALA A 99 28.36 11.46 6.47
CA ALA A 99 28.84 10.14 6.04
C ALA A 99 27.99 9.54 4.91
N GLY A 100 26.74 9.99 4.74
CA GLY A 100 25.81 9.51 3.73
C GLY A 100 26.27 9.69 2.28
N PRO A 101 26.78 10.87 1.86
CA PRO A 101 27.36 11.09 0.54
C PRO A 101 28.44 10.08 0.16
N VAL A 102 29.29 9.68 1.12
CA VAL A 102 30.34 8.68 0.86
C VAL A 102 29.73 7.34 0.44
N ARG A 103 28.65 6.90 1.11
CA ARG A 103 27.94 5.67 0.74
C ARG A 103 27.27 5.77 -0.62
N ALA A 104 26.71 6.93 -0.94
CA ALA A 104 26.10 7.17 -2.23
C ALA A 104 27.13 7.16 -3.36
N ILE A 105 28.33 7.73 -3.14
CA ILE A 105 29.46 7.64 -4.07
C ILE A 105 29.87 6.17 -4.25
N MET A 106 29.99 5.40 -3.17
CA MET A 106 30.28 3.96 -3.25
C MET A 106 29.25 3.24 -4.11
N SER A 107 27.94 3.44 -3.88
CA SER A 107 26.88 2.88 -4.74
C SER A 107 26.96 3.37 -6.18
N TYR A 108 27.29 4.65 -6.39
CA TYR A 108 27.40 5.26 -7.71
C TYR A 108 28.46 4.57 -8.57
N TYR A 109 29.57 4.15 -7.95
CA TYR A 109 30.64 3.40 -8.62
C TYR A 109 30.50 1.87 -8.50
N GLY A 110 29.32 1.37 -8.10
CA GLY A 110 29.03 -0.07 -8.05
C GLY A 110 29.59 -0.81 -6.83
N VAL A 111 30.12 -0.09 -5.82
CA VAL A 111 30.57 -0.67 -4.55
C VAL A 111 29.35 -0.85 -3.64
N ILE A 112 28.73 -2.03 -3.72
CA ILE A 112 27.50 -2.40 -3.01
C ILE A 112 27.65 -3.72 -2.23
N GLY A 113 26.58 -4.16 -1.56
CA GLY A 113 26.55 -5.44 -0.85
C GLY A 113 27.24 -5.43 0.53
N PRO A 114 27.43 -6.61 1.15
CA PRO A 114 27.91 -6.74 2.52
C PRO A 114 29.29 -6.12 2.77
N PHE A 115 30.20 -6.21 1.79
CA PHE A 115 31.53 -5.61 1.89
C PHE A 115 31.45 -4.07 1.93
N ALA A 116 30.59 -3.47 1.11
CA ALA A 116 30.37 -2.03 1.12
C ALA A 116 29.80 -1.53 2.46
N VAL A 117 28.92 -2.31 3.07
CA VAL A 117 28.38 -2.04 4.42
C VAL A 117 29.48 -2.07 5.47
N PHE A 118 30.35 -3.10 5.43
CA PHE A 118 31.50 -3.20 6.34
C PHE A 118 32.43 -1.98 6.24
N VAL A 119 32.84 -1.63 5.01
CA VAL A 119 33.71 -0.47 4.77
C VAL A 119 33.05 0.83 5.24
N HIS A 120 31.76 1.02 4.91
CA HIS A 120 31.04 2.23 5.30
C HIS A 120 30.80 2.32 6.82
N THR A 121 30.64 1.19 7.50
CA THR A 121 30.61 1.13 8.97
C THR A 121 31.91 1.68 9.56
N GLY A 122 33.06 1.25 9.04
CA GLY A 122 34.37 1.76 9.46
C GLY A 122 34.53 3.26 9.19
N ILE A 123 34.11 3.74 8.01
CA ILE A 123 34.12 5.17 7.67
C ILE A 123 33.23 5.97 8.62
N ARG A 124 32.04 5.45 8.94
CA ARG A 124 31.10 6.10 9.87
C ARG A 124 31.71 6.23 11.26
N ILE A 125 32.36 5.17 11.77
CA ILE A 125 33.08 5.22 13.07
C ILE A 125 34.21 6.24 13.02
N LEU A 126 35.00 6.24 11.94
CA LEU A 126 36.10 7.19 11.77
C LEU A 126 35.63 8.66 11.81
N PHE A 127 34.49 8.97 11.20
CA PHE A 127 33.93 10.32 11.22
C PHE A 127 33.57 10.77 12.65
N ASP A 128 32.95 9.89 13.45
CA ASP A 128 32.68 10.17 14.87
C ASP A 128 33.99 10.38 15.63
N GLN A 129 34.99 9.52 15.42
CA GLN A 129 36.28 9.64 16.11
C GLN A 129 37.01 10.93 15.80
N VAL A 130 37.06 11.34 14.54
CA VAL A 130 37.69 12.60 14.14
C VAL A 130 37.00 13.78 14.82
N ALA A 131 35.67 13.80 14.83
CA ALA A 131 34.93 14.88 15.46
C ALA A 131 35.12 14.90 16.98
N GLU A 132 34.97 13.77 17.66
CA GLU A 132 35.09 13.68 19.11
C GLU A 132 36.51 13.97 19.61
N MET A 133 37.53 13.50 18.90
CA MET A 133 38.94 13.75 19.23
C MET A 133 39.33 15.21 18.98
N SER A 134 38.73 15.88 17.98
CA SER A 134 39.03 17.29 17.69
C SER A 134 38.71 18.25 18.85
N VAL A 135 37.83 17.82 19.75
CA VAL A 135 37.44 18.56 20.96
C VAL A 135 37.85 17.86 22.26
N GLY A 136 38.66 16.80 22.19
CA GLY A 136 39.23 16.11 23.34
C GLY A 136 38.21 15.38 24.21
N VAL A 137 37.10 14.90 23.63
CA VAL A 137 35.98 14.29 24.37
C VAL A 137 36.02 12.74 24.36
N SER A 138 36.83 12.14 23.47
CA SER A 138 36.89 10.70 23.27
C SER A 138 38.32 10.18 23.14
N ALA A 139 38.47 8.87 23.34
CA ALA A 139 39.72 8.13 23.20
C ALA A 139 39.61 7.13 22.05
N LEU A 140 40.72 6.55 21.61
CA LEU A 140 40.73 5.64 20.45
C LEU A 140 39.87 4.38 20.73
N PRO A 141 39.11 3.85 19.76
CA PRO A 141 38.11 2.80 20.02
C PRO A 141 38.65 1.52 20.68
N TRP A 142 39.89 1.13 20.39
CA TRP A 142 40.54 -0.05 20.99
C TRP A 142 40.90 0.13 22.47
N THR A 143 40.75 1.33 23.04
CA THR A 143 40.94 1.60 24.47
C THR A 143 39.64 1.51 25.27
N TRP A 144 38.50 1.39 24.60
CA TRP A 144 37.19 1.34 25.26
C TRP A 144 36.89 -0.04 25.84
N PRO A 145 35.97 -0.14 26.81
CA PRO A 145 35.40 -1.42 27.22
C PRO A 145 34.81 -2.19 26.02
N ILE A 146 35.01 -3.52 25.99
CA ILE A 146 34.61 -4.38 24.86
C ILE A 146 33.11 -4.26 24.56
N ASN A 147 32.28 -4.16 25.60
CA ASN A 147 30.83 -3.98 25.46
C ASN A 147 30.48 -2.69 24.73
N GLU A 148 31.20 -1.60 24.97
CA GLU A 148 30.98 -0.32 24.28
C GLU A 148 31.42 -0.40 22.82
N GLN A 149 32.55 -1.04 22.54
CA GLN A 149 33.01 -1.27 21.17
C GLN A 149 31.98 -2.07 20.36
N VAL A 150 31.43 -3.14 20.94
CA VAL A 150 30.42 -3.98 20.28
C VAL A 150 29.15 -3.18 20.00
N ILE A 151 28.65 -2.46 21.01
CA ILE A 151 27.45 -1.62 20.88
C ILE A 151 27.68 -0.56 19.79
N ASP A 152 28.85 0.08 19.76
CA ASP A 152 29.15 1.12 18.79
C ASP A 152 29.15 0.58 17.36
N VAL A 153 29.90 -0.50 17.12
CA VAL A 153 29.98 -1.17 15.81
C VAL A 153 28.61 -1.64 15.34
N LEU A 154 27.79 -2.20 16.23
CA LEU A 154 26.43 -2.65 15.89
C LEU A 154 25.56 -1.51 15.38
N HIS A 155 25.50 -0.38 16.10
CA HIS A 155 24.68 0.76 15.71
C HIS A 155 25.19 1.44 14.44
N LYS A 156 26.52 1.57 14.27
CA LYS A 156 27.11 2.05 13.00
C LYS A 156 26.87 1.08 11.85
N GLY A 157 26.79 -0.22 12.12
CA GLY A 157 26.40 -1.24 11.14
C GLY A 157 24.95 -1.08 10.69
N VAL A 158 24.01 -0.87 11.62
CA VAL A 158 22.60 -0.57 11.32
C VAL A 158 22.49 0.68 10.45
N TYR A 159 23.21 1.74 10.81
CA TYR A 159 23.31 2.96 10.00
C TYR A 159 23.79 2.65 8.57
N ALA A 160 24.93 1.98 8.42
CA ALA A 160 25.55 1.70 7.13
C ALA A 160 24.69 0.80 6.22
N LEU A 161 23.95 -0.14 6.83
CA LEU A 161 22.97 -0.98 6.14
C LEU A 161 21.84 -0.13 5.56
N VAL A 162 21.19 0.69 6.38
CA VAL A 162 20.03 1.51 5.96
C VAL A 162 20.42 2.55 4.93
N THR A 163 21.47 3.32 5.21
CA THR A 163 21.98 4.34 4.28
C THR A 163 22.44 3.72 2.97
N GLY A 164 23.05 2.53 3.02
CA GLY A 164 23.47 1.77 1.85
C GLY A 164 22.31 1.27 1.00
N TYR A 165 21.26 0.73 1.65
CA TYR A 165 20.07 0.25 0.97
C TYR A 165 19.33 1.39 0.25
N ILE A 166 19.12 2.52 0.93
CA ILE A 166 18.45 3.70 0.34
C ILE A 166 19.28 4.27 -0.82
N SER A 167 20.60 4.41 -0.63
CA SER A 167 21.49 4.92 -1.68
C SER A 167 21.54 3.99 -2.90
N TYR A 168 21.47 2.68 -2.68
CA TYR A 168 21.37 1.69 -3.76
C TYR A 168 20.06 1.84 -4.53
N LEU A 169 18.92 1.76 -3.86
CA LEU A 169 17.61 1.89 -4.51
C LEU A 169 17.49 3.19 -5.30
N ALA A 170 17.90 4.32 -4.70
CA ALA A 170 17.79 5.63 -5.34
C ALA A 170 18.80 5.85 -6.48
N SER A 171 19.84 5.00 -6.55
CA SER A 171 20.77 4.97 -7.67
C SER A 171 20.27 4.08 -8.82
N THR A 172 19.45 3.07 -8.53
CA THR A 172 18.97 2.08 -9.52
C THR A 172 17.54 2.36 -10.01
N GLU A 173 16.71 3.07 -9.25
CA GLU A 173 15.30 3.34 -9.52
C GLU A 173 14.94 4.83 -9.50
N ASP A 174 13.85 5.20 -10.16
CA ASP A 174 13.33 6.56 -10.17
C ASP A 174 12.84 6.93 -8.75
N LEU A 175 13.35 8.04 -8.20
CA LEU A 175 13.19 8.48 -6.81
C LEU A 175 11.73 8.61 -6.33
N THR A 176 10.80 8.67 -7.28
CA THR A 176 9.35 8.69 -7.06
C THR A 176 8.84 7.42 -6.38
N GLN A 177 9.45 6.24 -6.65
CA GLN A 177 9.06 4.98 -6.01
C GLN A 177 9.59 4.85 -4.58
N ILE A 178 10.73 5.46 -4.23
CA ILE A 178 11.32 5.35 -2.88
C ILE A 178 10.60 6.26 -1.89
N LEU A 179 10.15 7.43 -2.34
CA LEU A 179 9.27 8.27 -1.54
C LEU A 179 7.95 7.52 -1.25
N ASP A 180 7.46 6.75 -2.23
CA ASP A 180 6.26 5.92 -2.10
C ASP A 180 6.48 4.74 -1.13
N VAL A 181 7.64 4.07 -1.16
CA VAL A 181 8.00 2.99 -0.21
C VAL A 181 8.21 3.52 1.21
N ALA A 182 8.83 4.69 1.37
CA ALA A 182 9.03 5.32 2.69
C ALA A 182 7.72 5.87 3.28
N LEU A 183 6.77 6.32 2.45
CA LEU A 183 5.42 6.75 2.88
C LEU A 183 4.47 5.56 3.14
N ARG A 184 4.79 4.36 2.66
CA ARG A 184 4.03 3.10 2.89
C ARG A 184 4.20 2.47 4.28
N VAL A 185 4.83 3.16 5.23
CA VAL A 185 4.72 2.84 6.67
C VAL A 185 3.40 3.38 7.25
N ASN A 186 2.62 4.17 6.48
CA ASN A 186 1.29 4.53 6.92
C ASN A 186 0.31 3.37 6.69
N THR A 187 -0.24 2.87 7.79
CA THR A 187 -1.33 1.89 7.87
C THR A 187 -2.64 2.48 7.35
N ALA A 188 -2.69 2.80 6.07
CA ALA A 188 -3.89 3.19 5.36
C ALA A 188 -4.15 2.19 4.24
N ASN A 189 -5.41 1.75 4.10
CA ASN A 189 -5.85 0.92 2.99
C ASN A 189 -5.41 1.57 1.66
N MET A 190 -4.80 0.78 0.79
CA MET A 190 -4.39 1.27 -0.53
C MET A 190 -5.59 1.27 -1.47
N ARG A 191 -5.75 2.36 -2.20
CA ARG A 191 -6.76 2.47 -3.25
C ARG A 191 -6.28 1.71 -4.49
N LEU A 192 -7.15 0.94 -5.16
CA LEU A 192 -6.80 0.27 -6.41
C LEU A 192 -6.82 1.27 -7.57
N THR A 193 -5.69 1.93 -7.82
CA THR A 193 -5.56 2.92 -8.90
C THR A 193 -5.23 2.25 -10.24
N THR A 194 -5.48 2.96 -11.33
CA THR A 194 -5.07 2.54 -12.69
C THR A 194 -3.56 2.36 -12.80
N ASP A 195 -2.78 3.20 -12.11
CA ASP A 195 -1.33 3.14 -12.11
C ASP A 195 -0.82 1.90 -11.39
N LEU A 196 -1.45 1.50 -10.28
CA LEU A 196 -1.13 0.24 -9.61
C LEU A 196 -1.34 -0.93 -10.56
N ILE A 197 -2.50 -1.00 -11.22
CA ILE A 197 -2.83 -2.06 -12.18
C ILE A 197 -1.83 -2.11 -13.33
N ASN A 198 -1.47 -0.97 -13.91
CA ASN A 198 -0.56 -0.90 -15.06
C ASN A 198 0.88 -1.28 -14.73
N ASN A 199 1.32 -1.02 -13.50
CA ASN A 199 2.66 -1.35 -13.02
C ASN A 199 2.74 -2.74 -12.37
N SER A 200 1.61 -3.42 -12.19
CA SER A 200 1.55 -4.75 -11.61
C SER A 200 2.03 -5.82 -12.59
N LEU A 201 2.55 -6.92 -12.05
CA LEU A 201 3.09 -8.00 -12.85
C LEU A 201 1.94 -8.68 -13.63
N SER A 202 2.14 -8.86 -14.94
CA SER A 202 1.26 -9.66 -15.80
C SER A 202 2.09 -10.70 -16.52
N PHE A 203 1.77 -11.98 -16.30
CA PHE A 203 2.56 -13.11 -16.79
C PHE A 203 1.65 -14.28 -17.18
N ILE A 204 2.23 -15.32 -17.80
CA ILE A 204 1.50 -16.56 -18.10
C ILE A 204 1.69 -17.52 -16.92
N ASN A 205 0.61 -17.91 -16.26
CA ASN A 205 0.66 -18.81 -15.12
C ASN A 205 0.82 -20.29 -15.54
N CYS A 206 0.93 -21.19 -14.57
CA CYS A 206 1.12 -22.63 -14.83
C CYS A 206 -0.05 -23.33 -15.54
N LEU A 207 -1.21 -22.67 -15.62
CA LEU A 207 -2.39 -23.14 -16.34
C LEU A 207 -2.52 -22.49 -17.72
N THR A 208 -1.46 -21.83 -18.20
CA THR A 208 -1.42 -21.11 -19.48
C THR A 208 -2.42 -19.95 -19.59
N GLU A 209 -2.86 -19.41 -18.45
CA GLU A 209 -3.72 -18.23 -18.38
C GLU A 209 -2.85 -16.98 -18.22
N ARG A 210 -3.20 -15.88 -18.89
CA ARG A 210 -2.59 -14.59 -18.61
C ARG A 210 -3.12 -14.07 -17.27
N GLU A 211 -2.27 -14.05 -16.27
CA GLU A 211 -2.58 -13.66 -14.90
C GLU A 211 -2.08 -12.24 -14.59
N LEU A 212 -2.94 -11.44 -13.95
CA LEU A 212 -2.57 -10.18 -13.33
C LEU A 212 -2.39 -10.38 -11.82
N ASP A 213 -1.20 -10.08 -11.32
CA ASP A 213 -0.86 -10.20 -9.89
C ASP A 213 -1.14 -8.90 -9.15
N LEU A 214 -2.12 -8.93 -8.24
CA LEU A 214 -2.48 -7.81 -7.36
C LEU A 214 -2.42 -8.24 -5.88
N ARG A 215 -1.56 -9.21 -5.55
CA ARG A 215 -1.44 -9.76 -4.20
C ARG A 215 -0.81 -8.79 -3.20
N GLY A 216 -1.23 -8.86 -1.94
CA GLY A 216 -0.50 -8.24 -0.83
C GLY A 216 -0.50 -6.70 -0.83
N HIS A 217 -1.41 -6.06 -1.55
CA HIS A 217 -1.42 -4.60 -1.72
C HIS A 217 -2.29 -3.86 -0.69
N LYS A 218 -2.97 -4.57 0.22
CA LYS A 218 -3.94 -3.97 1.17
C LYS A 218 -5.06 -3.19 0.47
N ILE A 219 -5.50 -3.69 -0.68
CA ILE A 219 -6.60 -3.12 -1.45
C ILE A 219 -7.90 -3.27 -0.66
N SER A 220 -8.63 -2.18 -0.39
CA SER A 220 -9.90 -2.26 0.34
C SER A 220 -11.14 -2.43 -0.52
N ALA A 221 -11.06 -2.02 -1.79
CA ALA A 221 -12.17 -2.08 -2.73
C ALA A 221 -11.67 -2.36 -4.14
N ILE A 222 -12.44 -3.17 -4.88
CA ILE A 222 -12.23 -3.37 -6.30
C ILE A 222 -12.78 -2.14 -7.03
N GLU A 223 -11.95 -1.50 -7.84
CA GLU A 223 -12.29 -0.34 -8.66
C GLU A 223 -11.25 -0.18 -9.77
N ASN A 224 -11.52 0.68 -10.75
CA ASN A 224 -10.61 0.97 -11.87
C ASN A 224 -10.18 -0.25 -12.71
N MET A 225 -10.93 -1.35 -12.62
CA MET A 225 -10.65 -2.61 -13.33
C MET A 225 -10.76 -2.49 -14.85
N GLY A 226 -11.19 -1.34 -15.40
CA GLY A 226 -11.08 -1.04 -16.82
C GLY A 226 -9.63 -0.99 -17.32
N ALA A 227 -8.67 -0.68 -16.43
CA ALA A 227 -7.25 -0.73 -16.74
C ALA A 227 -6.68 -2.16 -16.74
N ALA A 228 -7.42 -3.15 -16.23
CA ALA A 228 -6.91 -4.49 -15.97
C ALA A 228 -6.70 -5.36 -17.21
N ARG A 229 -6.65 -4.77 -18.42
CA ARG A 229 -6.37 -5.40 -19.73
C ARG A 229 -7.20 -6.69 -19.96
N ASP A 230 -6.89 -7.42 -21.04
CA ASP A 230 -7.53 -8.70 -21.35
C ASP A 230 -6.82 -9.87 -20.63
N ASN A 231 -6.89 -9.89 -19.30
CA ASN A 231 -6.36 -10.99 -18.49
C ASN A 231 -7.38 -12.15 -18.38
N ASP A 232 -6.86 -13.37 -18.39
CA ASP A 232 -7.64 -14.60 -18.21
C ASP A 232 -7.82 -14.93 -16.71
N ALA A 233 -6.85 -14.54 -15.89
CA ALA A 233 -6.85 -14.71 -14.44
C ALA A 233 -6.47 -13.41 -13.72
N ILE A 234 -7.07 -13.17 -12.54
CA ILE A 234 -6.70 -12.05 -11.66
C ILE A 234 -6.51 -12.59 -10.25
N ASP A 235 -5.35 -12.33 -9.66
CA ASP A 235 -5.03 -12.72 -8.28
C ASP A 235 -5.08 -11.50 -7.34
N LEU A 236 -6.12 -11.44 -6.52
CA LEU A 236 -6.35 -10.43 -5.48
C LEU A 236 -6.12 -11.01 -4.07
N THR A 237 -5.40 -12.12 -3.94
CA THR A 237 -5.15 -12.77 -2.65
C THR A 237 -4.39 -11.85 -1.69
N ASP A 238 -4.68 -11.98 -0.39
CA ASP A 238 -4.01 -11.21 0.68
C ASP A 238 -4.21 -9.69 0.55
N ASN A 239 -5.48 -9.28 0.53
CA ASN A 239 -5.91 -7.88 0.51
C ASN A 239 -7.01 -7.64 1.55
N ASP A 240 -7.56 -6.43 1.62
CA ASP A 240 -8.59 -6.05 2.59
C ASP A 240 -9.97 -5.83 1.93
N ILE A 241 -10.23 -6.51 0.80
CA ILE A 241 -11.44 -6.31 -0.01
C ILE A 241 -12.66 -6.77 0.76
N ALA A 242 -13.62 -5.86 0.95
CA ALA A 242 -14.85 -6.15 1.71
C ALA A 242 -16.02 -6.66 0.85
N GLN A 243 -16.03 -6.34 -0.45
CA GLN A 243 -17.09 -6.72 -1.38
C GLN A 243 -16.50 -7.25 -2.68
N LEU A 244 -17.00 -8.40 -3.14
CA LEU A 244 -16.74 -8.89 -4.49
C LEU A 244 -17.71 -8.20 -5.45
N GLY A 245 -17.21 -7.26 -6.26
CA GLY A 245 -18.01 -6.46 -7.17
C GLY A 245 -17.16 -5.47 -7.97
N ASN A 246 -17.82 -4.49 -8.60
CA ASN A 246 -17.21 -3.37 -9.32
C ASN A 246 -16.30 -3.76 -10.50
N PHE A 247 -16.60 -4.88 -11.15
CA PHE A 247 -15.95 -5.25 -12.40
C PHE A 247 -16.66 -4.59 -13.59
N PRO A 248 -15.92 -4.01 -14.56
CA PRO A 248 -16.47 -3.70 -15.88
C PRO A 248 -16.75 -5.00 -16.65
N LEU A 249 -17.31 -4.86 -17.86
CA LEU A 249 -17.47 -6.01 -18.75
C LEU A 249 -16.10 -6.60 -19.13
N GLN A 250 -15.79 -7.78 -18.59
CA GLN A 250 -14.55 -8.52 -18.79
C GLN A 250 -14.89 -9.95 -19.25
N PRO A 251 -15.21 -10.14 -20.55
CA PRO A 251 -15.65 -11.42 -21.07
C PRO A 251 -14.53 -12.47 -21.08
N ARG A 252 -13.26 -12.06 -20.94
CA ARG A 252 -12.12 -12.95 -20.99
C ARG A 252 -11.76 -13.56 -19.63
N LEU A 253 -12.15 -12.91 -18.52
CA LEU A 253 -11.81 -13.37 -17.17
C LEU A 253 -12.47 -14.72 -16.87
N ARG A 254 -11.65 -15.72 -16.54
CA ARG A 254 -12.07 -17.10 -16.21
C ARG A 254 -11.75 -17.48 -14.78
N THR A 255 -10.66 -16.97 -14.24
CA THR A 255 -10.16 -17.35 -12.91
C THR A 255 -10.02 -16.12 -12.03
N LEU A 256 -10.64 -16.14 -10.85
CA LEU A 256 -10.55 -15.06 -9.87
C LEU A 256 -10.12 -15.61 -8.51
N PHE A 257 -8.95 -15.18 -8.05
CA PHE A 257 -8.45 -15.50 -6.72
C PHE A 257 -8.70 -14.34 -5.76
N LEU A 258 -9.45 -14.61 -4.69
CA LEU A 258 -9.80 -13.66 -3.63
C LEU A 258 -9.52 -14.27 -2.25
N GLY A 259 -8.49 -15.10 -2.14
CA GLY A 259 -8.12 -15.73 -0.88
C GLY A 259 -7.66 -14.69 0.16
N GLN A 260 -7.88 -14.95 1.45
CA GLN A 260 -7.38 -14.10 2.54
C GLN A 260 -7.80 -12.63 2.38
N ASN A 261 -9.10 -12.40 2.24
CA ASN A 261 -9.70 -11.06 2.13
C ASN A 261 -10.78 -10.88 3.22
N ARG A 262 -11.57 -9.80 3.12
CA ARG A 262 -12.66 -9.48 4.06
C ARG A 262 -14.02 -9.56 3.40
N VAL A 263 -14.16 -10.31 2.31
CA VAL A 263 -15.39 -10.34 1.50
C VAL A 263 -16.54 -10.86 2.36
N SER A 264 -17.55 -10.00 2.57
CA SER A 264 -18.77 -10.34 3.31
C SER A 264 -20.03 -10.20 2.45
N ASN A 265 -19.91 -9.70 1.22
CA ASN A 265 -21.02 -9.54 0.28
C ASN A 265 -20.53 -9.68 -1.17
N ILE A 266 -21.39 -10.18 -2.04
CA ILE A 266 -21.15 -10.32 -3.48
C ILE A 266 -22.16 -9.43 -4.20
N GLN A 267 -21.70 -8.61 -5.14
CA GLN A 267 -22.55 -7.71 -5.89
C GLN A 267 -23.63 -8.50 -6.67
N PRO A 268 -24.91 -8.11 -6.57
CA PRO A 268 -25.96 -8.68 -7.41
C PRO A 268 -25.64 -8.51 -8.89
N ASN A 269 -26.00 -9.50 -9.71
CA ASN A 269 -25.79 -9.48 -11.16
C ASN A 269 -24.31 -9.36 -11.61
N LEU A 270 -23.33 -9.62 -10.75
CA LEU A 270 -21.91 -9.59 -11.13
C LEU A 270 -21.58 -10.49 -12.34
N SER A 271 -22.37 -11.53 -12.56
CA SER A 271 -22.30 -12.41 -13.73
C SER A 271 -22.51 -11.69 -15.07
N THR A 272 -23.08 -10.47 -15.11
CA THR A 272 -23.17 -9.68 -16.35
C THR A 272 -21.84 -9.02 -16.70
N SER A 273 -21.07 -8.60 -15.69
CA SER A 273 -19.74 -8.00 -15.86
C SER A 273 -18.68 -9.05 -16.20
N ILE A 274 -18.69 -10.20 -15.53
CA ILE A 274 -17.69 -11.28 -15.72
C ILE A 274 -18.38 -12.60 -16.11
N PRO A 275 -19.00 -12.66 -17.31
CA PRO A 275 -19.94 -13.72 -17.69
C PRO A 275 -19.29 -15.10 -17.90
N ASN A 276 -17.98 -15.14 -18.10
CA ASN A 276 -17.25 -16.36 -18.41
C ASN A 276 -16.41 -16.91 -17.25
N LEU A 277 -16.65 -16.44 -16.02
CA LEU A 277 -15.96 -16.93 -14.84
C LEU A 277 -16.19 -18.44 -14.64
N GLN A 278 -15.09 -19.20 -14.50
CA GLN A 278 -15.06 -20.65 -14.34
C GLN A 278 -14.53 -21.07 -12.96
N THR A 279 -13.61 -20.31 -12.40
CA THR A 279 -12.95 -20.61 -11.12
C THR A 279 -13.04 -19.40 -10.21
N LEU A 280 -13.61 -19.59 -9.02
CA LEU A 280 -13.70 -18.57 -7.97
C LEU A 280 -13.15 -19.11 -6.64
N VAL A 281 -12.09 -18.48 -6.14
CA VAL A 281 -11.46 -18.83 -4.87
C VAL A 281 -11.76 -17.77 -3.83
N LEU A 282 -12.58 -18.11 -2.83
CA LEU A 282 -12.99 -17.23 -1.73
C LEU A 282 -12.44 -17.71 -0.38
N THR A 283 -11.37 -18.51 -0.38
CA THR A 283 -10.81 -19.10 0.84
C THR A 283 -10.45 -18.03 1.89
N LYS A 284 -10.80 -18.26 3.17
CA LYS A 284 -10.55 -17.34 4.29
C LYS A 284 -11.11 -15.92 4.03
N ASN A 285 -12.42 -15.81 3.88
CA ASN A 285 -13.16 -14.54 3.81
C ASN A 285 -14.21 -14.45 4.95
N ARG A 286 -15.20 -13.55 4.84
CA ARG A 286 -16.18 -13.24 5.90
C ARG A 286 -17.64 -13.49 5.48
N LEU A 287 -17.87 -14.37 4.51
CA LEU A 287 -19.22 -14.78 4.12
C LEU A 287 -19.83 -15.59 5.27
N THR A 288 -20.98 -15.14 5.77
CA THR A 288 -21.52 -15.64 7.06
C THR A 288 -22.83 -16.38 6.88
N GLU A 289 -23.72 -15.87 6.05
CA GLU A 289 -25.03 -16.47 5.80
C GLU A 289 -25.10 -17.15 4.43
N LEU A 290 -25.93 -18.18 4.32
CA LEU A 290 -26.10 -18.96 3.08
C LEU A 290 -26.57 -18.07 1.92
N ALA A 291 -27.47 -17.12 2.20
CA ALA A 291 -28.00 -16.19 1.20
C ALA A 291 -26.96 -15.18 0.67
N ASP A 292 -25.81 -15.01 1.36
CA ASP A 292 -24.72 -14.15 0.84
C ASP A 292 -24.09 -14.74 -0.44
N LEU A 293 -24.29 -16.04 -0.69
CA LEU A 293 -23.83 -16.77 -1.87
C LEU A 293 -24.83 -16.76 -3.03
N ASP A 294 -26.06 -16.29 -2.82
CA ASP A 294 -27.11 -16.29 -3.85
C ASP A 294 -26.74 -15.58 -5.15
N PRO A 295 -25.96 -14.47 -5.14
CA PRO A 295 -25.50 -13.82 -6.37
C PRO A 295 -24.68 -14.75 -7.28
N LEU A 296 -24.10 -15.83 -6.74
CA LEU A 296 -23.32 -16.79 -7.52
C LEU A 296 -24.18 -17.60 -8.51
N ALA A 297 -25.49 -17.69 -8.30
CA ALA A 297 -26.44 -18.38 -9.19
C ALA A 297 -26.50 -17.79 -10.62
N GLY A 298 -26.05 -16.54 -10.77
CA GLY A 298 -25.94 -15.87 -12.07
C GLY A 298 -24.83 -16.44 -12.96
N PHE A 299 -23.78 -17.03 -12.40
CA PHE A 299 -22.61 -17.48 -13.15
C PHE A 299 -22.83 -18.82 -13.85
N LYS A 300 -23.26 -18.75 -15.12
CA LYS A 300 -23.61 -19.93 -15.93
C LYS A 300 -22.41 -20.80 -16.35
N LYS A 301 -21.18 -20.35 -16.10
CA LYS A 301 -19.95 -21.09 -16.42
C LYS A 301 -19.08 -21.43 -15.21
N LEU A 302 -19.53 -21.12 -13.98
CA LEU A 302 -18.75 -21.41 -12.78
C LEU A 302 -18.67 -22.92 -12.53
N VAL A 303 -17.45 -23.47 -12.54
CA VAL A 303 -17.17 -24.91 -12.39
C VAL A 303 -16.48 -25.21 -11.07
N HIS A 304 -15.55 -24.35 -10.65
CA HIS A 304 -14.73 -24.51 -9.44
C HIS A 304 -15.04 -23.39 -8.45
N LEU A 305 -15.50 -23.76 -7.25
CA LEU A 305 -15.77 -22.83 -6.16
C LEU A 305 -15.12 -23.35 -4.88
N THR A 306 -14.44 -22.49 -4.15
CA THR A 306 -13.99 -22.77 -2.78
C THR A 306 -14.34 -21.62 -1.87
N ALA A 307 -15.01 -21.90 -0.77
CA ALA A 307 -15.31 -20.95 0.30
C ALA A 307 -14.74 -21.39 1.65
N LEU A 308 -13.84 -22.38 1.67
CA LEU A 308 -13.18 -22.86 2.88
C LEU A 308 -12.66 -21.71 3.76
N GLY A 309 -12.82 -21.82 5.07
CA GLY A 309 -12.39 -20.79 6.02
C GLY A 309 -13.31 -19.55 6.08
N ASN A 310 -14.49 -19.59 5.45
CA ASN A 310 -15.56 -18.63 5.73
C ASN A 310 -16.50 -19.18 6.81
N PRO A 311 -17.11 -18.33 7.67
CA PRO A 311 -18.10 -18.78 8.66
C PRO A 311 -19.28 -19.57 8.07
N VAL A 312 -19.72 -19.22 6.85
CA VAL A 312 -20.84 -19.90 6.15
C VAL A 312 -20.63 -21.40 5.97
N VAL A 313 -19.38 -21.88 5.89
CA VAL A 313 -19.07 -23.31 5.70
C VAL A 313 -19.54 -24.16 6.88
N SER A 314 -19.66 -23.57 8.08
CA SER A 314 -20.11 -24.27 9.28
C SER A 314 -21.65 -24.31 9.40
N LYS A 315 -22.38 -23.66 8.51
CA LYS A 315 -23.85 -23.62 8.53
C LYS A 315 -24.43 -24.97 8.06
N GLU A 316 -25.54 -25.34 8.67
CA GLU A 316 -26.29 -26.52 8.25
C GLU A 316 -26.69 -26.40 6.77
N ASN A 317 -26.60 -27.51 6.05
CA ASN A 317 -26.94 -27.61 4.63
C ASN A 317 -26.11 -26.72 3.69
N TYR A 318 -25.01 -26.08 4.13
CA TYR A 318 -24.14 -25.25 3.31
C TYR A 318 -23.80 -25.88 1.95
N ARG A 319 -23.33 -27.12 1.98
CA ARG A 319 -22.90 -27.82 0.76
C ARG A 319 -24.06 -28.02 -0.22
N TYR A 320 -25.22 -28.47 0.27
CA TYR A 320 -26.40 -28.66 -0.57
C TYR A 320 -26.96 -27.33 -1.08
N TRP A 321 -26.89 -26.27 -0.27
CA TRP A 321 -27.30 -24.92 -0.64
C TRP A 321 -26.53 -24.42 -1.86
N VAL A 322 -25.20 -24.52 -1.81
CA VAL A 322 -24.35 -24.11 -2.94
C VAL A 322 -24.60 -24.96 -4.19
N ILE A 323 -24.76 -26.27 -4.03
CA ILE A 323 -25.06 -27.18 -5.14
C ILE A 323 -26.39 -26.82 -5.81
N TRP A 324 -27.40 -26.46 -5.03
CA TRP A 324 -28.72 -26.07 -5.51
C TRP A 324 -28.71 -24.69 -6.18
N ARG A 325 -28.12 -23.68 -5.54
CA ARG A 325 -28.03 -22.31 -6.08
C ARG A 325 -27.13 -22.22 -7.32
N CYS A 326 -26.05 -22.99 -7.35
CA CYS A 326 -25.02 -22.96 -8.39
C CYS A 326 -24.91 -24.33 -9.07
N PRO A 327 -25.89 -24.75 -9.89
CA PRO A 327 -25.92 -26.10 -10.45
C PRO A 327 -24.75 -26.40 -11.39
N THR A 328 -24.09 -25.37 -11.94
CA THR A 328 -22.92 -25.46 -12.83
C THR A 328 -21.64 -25.90 -12.11
N VAL A 329 -21.56 -25.70 -10.79
CA VAL A 329 -20.38 -26.04 -9.99
C VAL A 329 -20.18 -27.56 -9.98
N ARG A 330 -18.99 -28.02 -10.38
CA ARG A 330 -18.58 -29.42 -10.40
C ARG A 330 -17.62 -29.78 -9.27
N TYR A 331 -16.86 -28.81 -8.78
CA TYR A 331 -15.94 -28.97 -7.65
C TYR A 331 -16.21 -27.86 -6.64
N LEU A 332 -16.64 -28.26 -5.45
CA LEU A 332 -16.90 -27.39 -4.31
C LEU A 332 -15.96 -27.76 -3.17
N ASP A 333 -15.16 -26.79 -2.72
CA ASP A 333 -14.17 -26.95 -1.64
C ASP A 333 -13.22 -28.12 -1.90
N PHE A 334 -12.71 -28.17 -3.14
CA PHE A 334 -11.83 -29.23 -3.65
C PHE A 334 -12.46 -30.64 -3.72
N ALA A 335 -13.75 -30.79 -3.39
CA ALA A 335 -14.49 -32.04 -3.51
C ALA A 335 -15.42 -32.03 -4.72
N LYS A 336 -15.39 -33.12 -5.51
CA LYS A 336 -16.29 -33.30 -6.65
C LYS A 336 -17.75 -33.40 -6.17
N VAL A 337 -18.64 -32.65 -6.83
CA VAL A 337 -20.09 -32.72 -6.61
C VAL A 337 -20.64 -33.97 -7.31
N LYS A 338 -21.39 -34.79 -6.56
CA LYS A 338 -22.02 -36.02 -7.08
C LYS A 338 -23.51 -35.82 -7.33
N ASP A 339 -24.08 -36.58 -8.24
CA ASP A 339 -25.50 -36.48 -8.59
C ASP A 339 -26.43 -36.81 -7.43
N VAL A 340 -26.02 -37.71 -6.54
CA VAL A 340 -26.75 -38.00 -5.28
C VAL A 340 -26.89 -36.76 -4.39
N GLU A 341 -25.90 -35.88 -4.39
CA GLU A 341 -25.95 -34.63 -3.63
C GLU A 341 -26.86 -33.61 -4.30
N ARG A 342 -26.93 -33.62 -5.64
CA ARG A 342 -27.85 -32.77 -6.41
C ARG A 342 -29.30 -33.12 -6.14
N LYS A 343 -29.65 -34.41 -6.23
CA LYS A 343 -30.99 -34.90 -5.92
C LYS A 343 -31.42 -34.55 -4.49
N LYS A 344 -30.52 -34.77 -3.53
CA LYS A 344 -30.79 -34.40 -2.13
C LYS A 344 -30.96 -32.89 -1.94
N ALA A 345 -30.19 -32.08 -2.65
CA ALA A 345 -30.35 -30.63 -2.59
C ALA A 345 -31.69 -30.16 -3.18
N GLU A 346 -32.15 -30.79 -4.27
CA GLU A 346 -33.48 -30.58 -4.86
C GLU A 346 -34.61 -31.04 -3.93
N GLU A 347 -34.47 -32.18 -3.24
CA GLU A 347 -35.44 -32.62 -2.23
C GLU A 347 -35.56 -31.64 -1.05
N LEU A 348 -34.44 -31.05 -0.61
CA LEU A 348 -34.41 -30.11 0.52
C LEU A 348 -34.97 -28.72 0.14
N PHE A 349 -34.65 -28.25 -1.07
CA PHE A 349 -34.87 -26.85 -1.45
C PHE A 349 -35.88 -26.64 -2.58
N GLY A 350 -36.34 -27.70 -3.23
CA GLY A 350 -37.29 -27.66 -4.34
C GLY A 350 -36.61 -27.29 -5.66
N THR A 351 -37.38 -26.68 -6.56
CA THR A 351 -36.84 -26.14 -7.82
C THR A 351 -36.54 -24.65 -7.69
N SER A 352 -35.79 -24.08 -8.62
CA SER A 352 -35.50 -22.63 -8.57
C SER A 352 -36.76 -21.76 -8.77
N GLU A 353 -37.82 -22.31 -9.35
CA GLU A 353 -39.10 -21.63 -9.59
C GLU A 353 -40.06 -21.81 -8.41
N GLU A 354 -40.02 -22.98 -7.77
CA GLU A 354 -40.84 -23.34 -6.61
C GLU A 354 -39.95 -23.75 -5.43
N PRO A 355 -39.35 -22.77 -4.71
CA PRO A 355 -38.51 -23.05 -3.54
C PRO A 355 -39.35 -23.52 -2.34
N THR A 356 -38.80 -24.44 -1.55
CA THR A 356 -39.43 -24.89 -0.30
C THR A 356 -39.49 -23.78 0.75
N GLU A 357 -40.31 -23.97 1.80
CA GLU A 357 -40.35 -23.04 2.94
C GLU A 357 -38.98 -22.86 3.60
N LEU A 358 -38.20 -23.95 3.69
CA LEU A 358 -36.82 -23.91 4.21
C LEU A 358 -35.94 -23.00 3.35
N ALA A 359 -36.00 -23.16 2.02
CA ALA A 359 -35.24 -22.34 1.09
C ALA A 359 -35.64 -20.86 1.21
N SER A 360 -36.95 -20.59 1.22
CA SER A 360 -37.49 -19.23 1.38
C SER A 360 -37.04 -18.57 2.69
N LYS A 361 -37.03 -19.33 3.79
CA LYS A 361 -36.51 -18.85 5.09
C LYS A 361 -35.03 -18.51 5.03
N ILE A 362 -34.21 -19.37 4.40
CA ILE A 362 -32.77 -19.13 4.26
C ILE A 362 -32.49 -17.89 3.40
N MET A 363 -33.20 -17.72 2.28
CA MET A 363 -33.03 -16.55 1.38
C MET A 363 -33.35 -15.22 2.07
N GLY A 364 -34.25 -15.23 3.05
CA GLY A 364 -34.60 -14.07 3.86
C GLY A 364 -33.55 -13.66 4.90
N VAL A 365 -32.59 -14.53 5.22
CA VAL A 365 -31.54 -14.26 6.23
C VAL A 365 -30.24 -13.90 5.53
N LYS A 366 -30.01 -12.59 5.36
CA LYS A 366 -28.75 -12.05 4.82
C LYS A 366 -27.90 -11.42 5.90
N SER A 367 -26.58 -11.46 5.70
CA SER A 367 -25.66 -10.74 6.56
C SER A 367 -25.90 -9.23 6.48
N LYS A 368 -25.80 -8.53 7.61
CA LYS A 368 -25.74 -7.06 7.64
C LYS A 368 -24.37 -6.61 7.13
N GLY A 369 -24.22 -6.54 5.80
CA GLY A 369 -23.01 -6.05 5.16
C GLY A 369 -22.90 -4.52 5.20
N PHE A 370 -21.68 -4.02 5.34
CA PHE A 370 -21.34 -2.62 5.05
C PHE A 370 -21.48 -2.42 3.53
N VAL A 371 -22.59 -1.81 3.11
CA VAL A 371 -22.78 -1.42 1.71
C VAL A 371 -21.93 -0.18 1.47
N VAL A 372 -20.79 -0.34 0.81
CA VAL A 372 -20.16 0.78 0.11
C VAL A 372 -21.11 1.14 -1.02
N PRO A 373 -21.61 2.39 -1.13
CA PRO A 373 -22.45 2.76 -2.25
C PRO A 373 -21.64 2.55 -3.52
N ALA A 374 -22.03 1.55 -4.31
CA ALA A 374 -21.62 1.49 -5.70
C ALA A 374 -22.18 2.76 -6.34
N THR A 375 -21.30 3.67 -6.77
CA THR A 375 -21.66 4.69 -7.74
C THR A 375 -22.01 3.95 -9.03
N ASN A 376 -23.26 3.51 -9.15
CA ASN A 376 -24.02 3.26 -10.37
C ASN A 376 -25.43 2.77 -10.00
N GLY A 377 -26.36 3.73 -9.99
CA GLY A 377 -27.74 3.62 -10.49
C GLY A 377 -28.66 2.51 -9.98
N ALA A 378 -29.77 2.97 -9.39
CA ALA A 378 -31.03 2.26 -9.05
C ALA A 378 -31.03 1.50 -7.70
N ASP A 379 -31.91 1.76 -6.74
CA ASP A 379 -33.11 2.61 -6.72
C ASP A 379 -33.58 2.89 -5.27
N SER A 380 -34.45 3.89 -5.14
CA SER A 380 -35.30 4.29 -4.01
C SER A 380 -34.87 5.48 -3.15
N SER A 381 -35.03 6.68 -3.70
CA SER A 381 -36.15 7.59 -3.37
C SER A 381 -35.76 9.09 -3.45
N ASN A 382 -36.28 9.75 -4.50
CA ASN A 382 -36.53 11.20 -4.60
C ASN A 382 -35.40 12.19 -4.25
N LYS A 383 -34.28 12.16 -4.98
CA LYS A 383 -33.55 13.41 -5.32
C LYS A 383 -33.08 13.36 -6.76
N GLN A 384 -33.81 14.04 -7.64
CA GLN A 384 -33.32 14.42 -8.96
C GLN A 384 -31.97 15.13 -8.81
N ASP A 385 -30.95 14.65 -9.52
CA ASP A 385 -29.83 15.50 -9.95
C ASP A 385 -30.41 16.58 -10.87
N ARG A 386 -30.94 17.63 -10.25
CA ARG A 386 -31.43 18.82 -10.94
C ARG A 386 -30.22 19.50 -11.54
N ILE A 387 -30.09 19.43 -12.87
CA ILE A 387 -29.13 20.26 -13.60
C ILE A 387 -29.57 21.71 -13.39
N TYR A 388 -28.86 22.44 -12.53
CA TYR A 388 -29.19 23.83 -12.24
C TYR A 388 -28.97 24.70 -13.47
N THR A 389 -29.93 25.57 -13.75
CA THR A 389 -29.84 26.56 -14.85
C THR A 389 -28.76 27.59 -14.53
N ASP A 390 -28.25 28.29 -15.55
CA ASP A 390 -27.21 29.29 -15.34
C ASP A 390 -27.69 30.49 -14.51
N ASP A 391 -28.99 30.77 -14.49
CA ASP A 391 -29.60 31.77 -13.61
C ASP A 391 -29.60 31.31 -12.14
N GLU A 392 -29.88 30.03 -11.86
CA GLU A 392 -29.82 29.48 -10.50
C GLU A 392 -28.39 29.49 -9.96
N LYS A 393 -27.40 29.18 -10.80
CA LYS A 393 -25.98 29.31 -10.45
C LYS A 393 -25.57 30.76 -10.21
N ARG A 394 -26.16 31.72 -10.95
CA ARG A 394 -25.92 33.15 -10.74
C ARG A 394 -26.45 33.61 -9.38
N ARG A 395 -27.67 33.20 -9.00
CA ARG A 395 -28.26 33.50 -7.69
C ARG A 395 -27.44 32.91 -6.55
N MET A 396 -26.93 31.68 -6.70
CA MET A 396 -26.06 31.06 -5.70
C MET A 396 -24.75 31.84 -5.51
N ARG A 397 -24.14 32.32 -6.60
CA ARG A 397 -22.93 33.17 -6.53
C ARG A 397 -23.20 34.52 -5.87
N ALA A 398 -24.35 35.14 -6.16
CA ALA A 398 -24.76 36.38 -5.52
C ALA A 398 -25.01 36.19 -4.00
N ALA A 399 -25.66 35.09 -3.61
CA ALA A 399 -25.89 34.75 -2.20
C ALA A 399 -24.57 34.49 -1.43
N ILE A 400 -23.58 33.85 -2.07
CA ILE A 400 -22.24 33.70 -1.47
C ILE A 400 -21.58 35.06 -1.24
N GLN A 401 -21.72 36.00 -2.17
CA GLN A 401 -21.14 37.35 -2.07
C GLN A 401 -21.86 38.25 -1.04
N GLN A 402 -23.16 38.05 -0.86
CA GLN A 402 -23.99 38.83 0.08
C GLN A 402 -24.09 38.19 1.48
N ALA A 403 -23.42 37.06 1.72
CA ALA A 403 -23.46 36.35 3.00
C ALA A 403 -23.00 37.24 4.16
N SER A 404 -23.79 37.27 5.23
CA SER A 404 -23.61 38.16 6.38
C SER A 404 -22.49 37.72 7.33
N SER A 405 -22.03 36.47 7.18
CA SER A 405 -20.99 35.88 8.01
C SER A 405 -20.11 34.90 7.22
N LEU A 406 -18.84 34.76 7.65
CA LEU A 406 -17.90 33.81 7.07
C LEU A 406 -18.37 32.34 7.18
N ALA A 407 -19.11 32.01 8.24
CA ALA A 407 -19.68 30.68 8.44
C ALA A 407 -20.80 30.37 7.43
N GLU A 408 -21.62 31.38 7.11
CA GLU A 408 -22.66 31.29 6.09
C GLU A 408 -22.05 31.16 4.70
N MET A 409 -21.02 31.97 4.39
CA MET A 409 -20.28 31.91 3.14
C MET A 409 -19.67 30.52 2.91
N ALA A 410 -18.94 29.97 3.90
CA ALA A 410 -18.32 28.65 3.79
C ALA A 410 -19.35 27.52 3.63
N ARG A 411 -20.53 27.65 4.24
CA ARG A 411 -21.63 26.68 4.09
C ARG A 411 -22.19 26.72 2.67
N LEU A 412 -22.44 27.91 2.12
CA LEU A 412 -22.95 28.09 0.76
C LEU A 412 -21.92 27.65 -0.29
N GLU A 413 -20.63 27.96 -0.11
CA GLU A 413 -19.56 27.47 -0.99
C GLU A 413 -19.47 25.94 -1.01
N LYS A 414 -19.58 25.32 0.17
CA LYS A 414 -19.60 23.85 0.30
C LYS A 414 -20.82 23.25 -0.40
N ASP A 415 -22.01 23.80 -0.16
CA ASP A 415 -23.23 23.31 -0.80
C ASP A 415 -23.14 23.48 -2.33
N PHE A 416 -22.58 24.58 -2.83
CA PHE A 416 -22.37 24.80 -4.27
C PHE A 416 -21.35 23.84 -4.89
N ALA A 417 -20.23 23.57 -4.20
CA ALA A 417 -19.21 22.62 -4.64
C ALA A 417 -19.74 21.18 -4.71
N GLU A 418 -20.68 20.84 -3.82
CA GLU A 418 -21.36 19.55 -3.78
C GLU A 418 -22.59 19.48 -4.70
N GLY A 419 -22.84 20.52 -5.52
CA GLY A 419 -23.95 20.55 -6.47
C GLY A 419 -25.32 20.63 -5.79
N ARG A 420 -25.45 21.38 -4.69
CA ARG A 420 -26.70 21.61 -3.97
C ARG A 420 -26.97 23.11 -3.84
N ILE A 421 -28.12 23.57 -4.35
CA ILE A 421 -28.60 24.95 -4.14
C ILE A 421 -29.75 24.93 -3.12
N PRO A 422 -29.61 25.63 -1.97
CA PRO A 422 -30.68 25.76 -0.97
C PRO A 422 -32.00 26.30 -1.53
N ALA A 423 -33.13 25.80 -1.02
CA ALA A 423 -34.47 26.15 -1.52
C ALA A 423 -34.77 27.67 -1.49
N HIS A 424 -34.32 28.37 -0.46
CA HIS A 424 -34.53 29.83 -0.34
C HIS A 424 -33.83 30.65 -1.43
N ILE A 425 -32.78 30.10 -2.07
CA ILE A 425 -32.07 30.75 -3.20
C ILE A 425 -32.76 30.44 -4.53
N LEU A 426 -33.43 29.29 -4.62
CA LEU A 426 -34.22 28.91 -5.79
C LEU A 426 -35.54 29.69 -5.87
N GLU A 427 -36.15 29.97 -4.71
CA GLU A 427 -37.44 30.65 -4.58
C GLU A 427 -37.33 32.17 -4.42
N GLY A 428 -36.12 32.71 -4.20
CA GLY A 428 -35.87 34.14 -4.10
C GLY A 428 -35.99 34.87 -5.44
N GLY A 429 -36.54 36.10 -5.41
CA GLY A 429 -36.50 37.04 -6.54
C GLY A 429 -35.06 37.39 -6.92
N ASP A 430 -34.85 37.88 -8.15
CA ASP A 430 -33.50 38.18 -8.65
C ASP A 430 -32.82 39.23 -7.75
N PRO A 431 -31.68 38.91 -7.10
CA PRO A 431 -30.99 39.84 -6.22
C PRO A 431 -30.41 41.06 -6.95
N MET A 432 -30.51 41.13 -8.27
CA MET A 432 -30.09 42.26 -9.11
C MET A 432 -31.25 43.19 -9.54
N GLU A 433 -32.49 42.91 -9.14
CA GLU A 433 -33.68 43.72 -9.51
C GLU A 433 -34.15 44.72 -8.42
N THR A 434 -33.32 45.03 -7.42
CA THR A 434 -33.62 46.10 -6.42
C THR A 434 -32.48 47.06 -6.22
#